data_AF-A0A1A8J9X7-F1
#
_entry.id   AF-A0A1A8J9X7-F1
#
_cell.length_a   1.000
_cell.length_b   1.000
_cell.length_c   1.000
_cell.angle_alpha   90.00
_cell.angle_beta   90.00
_cell.angle_gamma   90.00
#
_symmetry.space_group_name_H-M   'P 1'
#
loop_
_entity.id
_entity.type
_entity.pdbx_description
1 polymer ?
#
loop_
_entity_poly.entity_id
_entity_poly.type
_entity_poly.pdbx_seq_one_letter_code
_entity_poly.pdbx_strand_id
1 'polypeptide(L)'
;MWIAGVLLLLVTHWHASESQDSQPMFQVITQTMLPPDSVHNPTQLNYGMAVTDVDGDGDLEVVVAGYNGPNLVLKYDHAQSKLVNIAIDDVNSPYYALRDRQGSAIGVTACDVDGDGREEIYFLNTNNAYSGRATYSDKLFKFRNGRYEDLLSDDLNIGRGVANQMAGRSVACVDRKVFV
;
A
#
# COMPACT_ATOMS: atom_id res chain seq x y z
N MET A 1 -85.74 -20.15 -14.72
CA MET A 1 -84.34 -20.15 -15.17
C MET A 1 -83.57 -19.19 -14.28
N TRP A 2 -82.73 -19.70 -13.38
CA TRP A 2 -81.86 -18.91 -12.51
C TRP A 2 -80.42 -19.37 -12.75
N ILE A 3 -79.55 -18.42 -13.05
CA ILE A 3 -78.14 -18.63 -13.41
C ILE A 3 -77.32 -18.65 -12.12
N ALA A 4 -76.58 -19.73 -11.87
CA ALA A 4 -75.57 -19.78 -10.81
C ALA A 4 -74.20 -19.42 -11.42
N GLY A 5 -73.65 -18.27 -11.02
CA GLY A 5 -72.30 -17.85 -11.40
C GLY A 5 -71.26 -18.44 -10.45
N VAL A 6 -70.26 -19.13 -10.99
CA VAL A 6 -69.09 -19.63 -10.26
C VAL A 6 -68.05 -18.51 -10.18
N LEU A 7 -67.64 -18.14 -8.97
CA LEU A 7 -66.59 -17.15 -8.72
C LEU A 7 -65.24 -17.90 -8.64
N LEU A 8 -64.36 -17.72 -9.63
CA LEU A 8 -62.96 -18.19 -9.53
C LEU A 8 -62.14 -17.18 -8.73
N LEU A 9 -61.63 -17.59 -7.58
CA LEU A 9 -60.61 -16.86 -6.81
C LEU A 9 -59.23 -17.15 -7.42
N LEU A 10 -58.67 -16.15 -8.11
CA LEU A 10 -57.26 -16.14 -8.52
C LEU A 10 -56.39 -15.73 -7.33
N VAL A 11 -55.68 -16.69 -6.74
CA VAL A 11 -54.62 -16.42 -5.75
C VAL A 11 -53.34 -16.10 -6.52
N THR A 12 -52.96 -14.82 -6.56
CA THR A 12 -51.66 -14.40 -7.10
C THR A 12 -50.58 -14.72 -6.06
N HIS A 13 -49.75 -15.73 -6.36
CA HIS A 13 -48.54 -15.99 -5.58
C HIS A 13 -47.49 -14.95 -5.98
N TRP A 14 -47.33 -13.93 -5.15
CA TRP A 14 -46.22 -13.01 -5.25
C TRP A 14 -44.94 -13.75 -4.86
N HIS A 15 -44.11 -14.12 -5.83
CA HIS A 15 -42.72 -14.42 -5.56
C HIS A 15 -42.03 -13.09 -5.33
N ALA A 16 -41.73 -12.78 -4.07
CA ALA A 16 -40.77 -11.74 -3.75
C ALA A 16 -39.43 -12.18 -4.33
N SER A 17 -39.08 -11.60 -5.47
CA SER A 17 -37.70 -11.56 -5.92
C SER A 17 -36.89 -10.95 -4.78
N GLU A 18 -36.05 -11.74 -4.10
CA GLU A 18 -35.01 -11.19 -3.23
C GLU A 18 -34.17 -10.26 -4.10
N SER A 19 -34.43 -8.95 -3.97
CA SER A 19 -33.67 -7.94 -4.67
C SER A 19 -32.23 -8.06 -4.19
N GLN A 20 -31.34 -8.32 -5.15
CA GLN A 20 -29.90 -8.16 -5.00
C GLN A 20 -29.62 -6.88 -4.21
N ASP A 21 -28.91 -7.00 -3.08
CA ASP A 21 -28.67 -5.91 -2.14
C ASP A 21 -28.20 -4.66 -2.90
N SER A 22 -28.97 -3.56 -2.81
CA SER A 22 -28.77 -2.37 -3.65
C SER A 22 -27.56 -1.53 -3.25
N GLN A 23 -26.74 -2.03 -2.33
CA GLN A 23 -25.54 -1.36 -1.86
C GLN A 23 -24.43 -1.44 -2.90
N PRO A 24 -23.64 -0.37 -3.07
CA PRO A 24 -22.52 -0.40 -3.99
C PRO A 24 -21.45 -1.39 -3.49
N MET A 25 -20.83 -2.14 -4.43
CA MET A 25 -19.69 -3.03 -4.10
C MET A 25 -18.49 -2.29 -3.52
N PHE A 26 -18.35 -0.99 -3.84
CA PHE A 26 -17.28 -0.13 -3.34
C PHE A 26 -17.87 1.15 -2.76
N GLN A 27 -17.35 1.55 -1.60
CA GLN A 27 -17.71 2.79 -0.95
C GLN A 27 -16.46 3.68 -0.77
N VAL A 28 -16.62 4.97 -1.06
CA VAL A 28 -15.57 5.95 -0.76
C VAL A 28 -15.57 6.22 0.75
N ILE A 29 -14.45 5.93 1.40
CA ILE A 29 -14.26 6.09 2.85
C ILE A 29 -13.21 7.14 3.20
N THR A 30 -12.63 7.84 2.22
CA THR A 30 -11.51 8.78 2.43
C THR A 30 -11.83 9.84 3.48
N GLN A 31 -13.04 10.42 3.45
CA GLN A 31 -13.41 11.51 4.38
C GLN A 31 -13.49 11.06 5.84
N THR A 32 -13.74 9.78 6.10
CA THR A 32 -13.84 9.24 7.46
C THR A 32 -12.55 8.58 7.92
N MET A 33 -11.88 7.84 7.01
CA MET A 33 -10.73 6.99 7.34
C MET A 33 -9.37 7.65 7.08
N LEU A 34 -9.23 8.51 6.07
CA LEU A 34 -7.96 9.14 5.69
C LEU A 34 -8.23 10.54 5.10
N PRO A 35 -8.79 11.47 5.89
CA PRO A 35 -9.08 12.82 5.41
C PRO A 35 -7.78 13.53 5.01
N PRO A 36 -7.80 14.49 4.06
CA PRO A 36 -6.61 15.25 3.70
C PRO A 36 -5.99 15.97 4.90
N ASP A 37 -4.69 15.80 5.11
CA ASP A 37 -3.90 16.49 6.13
C ASP A 37 -2.40 16.45 5.78
N SER A 38 -1.56 17.27 6.41
CA SER A 38 -0.14 17.37 6.01
C SER A 38 0.76 16.19 6.40
N VAL A 39 0.28 15.24 7.20
CA VAL A 39 1.06 14.15 7.80
C VAL A 39 0.61 12.78 7.29
N HIS A 40 -0.68 12.49 7.32
CA HIS A 40 -1.23 11.19 6.97
C HIS A 40 -1.75 11.13 5.52
N ASN A 41 -2.28 12.24 5.01
CA ASN A 41 -2.75 12.32 3.61
C ASN A 41 -2.36 13.66 2.95
N PRO A 42 -1.04 13.91 2.77
CA PRO A 42 -0.56 15.17 2.22
C PRO A 42 -0.97 15.33 0.75
N THR A 43 -1.19 16.58 0.35
CA THR A 43 -1.37 16.92 -1.07
C THR A 43 -0.05 16.74 -1.81
N GLN A 44 0.15 15.55 -2.37
CA GLN A 44 1.31 15.18 -3.17
C GLN A 44 0.93 14.15 -4.24
N LEU A 45 1.88 13.83 -5.11
CA LEU A 45 1.72 12.77 -6.10
C LEU A 45 2.10 11.44 -5.45
N ASN A 46 1.23 10.44 -5.56
CA ASN A 46 1.45 9.09 -5.06
C ASN A 46 1.17 8.11 -6.21
N TYR A 47 2.14 7.27 -6.58
CA TYR A 47 2.07 6.48 -7.82
C TYR A 47 1.99 4.97 -7.64
N GLY A 48 2.37 4.45 -6.47
CA GLY A 48 2.36 3.02 -6.19
C GLY A 48 2.04 2.74 -4.74
N MET A 49 1.54 1.54 -4.47
CA MET A 49 1.31 1.06 -3.12
C MET A 49 1.65 -0.43 -2.97
N ALA A 50 2.02 -0.82 -1.77
CA ALA A 50 2.16 -2.20 -1.32
C ALA A 50 1.44 -2.36 0.01
N VAL A 51 1.02 -3.59 0.33
CA VAL A 51 0.37 -3.93 1.59
C VAL A 51 1.22 -5.00 2.26
N THR A 52 1.74 -4.72 3.46
CA THR A 52 2.70 -5.59 4.16
C THR A 52 2.71 -5.25 5.65
N ASP A 53 3.14 -6.20 6.49
CA ASP A 53 3.32 -5.98 7.93
C ASP A 53 4.65 -5.24 8.18
N VAL A 54 4.58 -3.92 8.38
CA VAL A 54 5.77 -3.06 8.46
C VAL A 54 6.31 -2.99 9.88
N ASP A 55 5.45 -3.01 10.90
CA ASP A 55 5.90 -2.98 12.28
C ASP A 55 6.07 -4.37 12.93
N GLY A 56 5.55 -5.42 12.29
CA GLY A 56 5.69 -6.81 12.71
C GLY A 56 4.68 -7.23 13.76
N ASP A 57 3.52 -6.56 13.83
CA ASP A 57 2.46 -6.90 14.78
C ASP A 57 1.37 -7.83 14.20
N GLY A 58 1.50 -8.19 12.92
CA GLY A 58 0.59 -9.07 12.19
C GLY A 58 -0.58 -8.34 11.52
N ASP A 59 -0.80 -7.06 11.81
CA ASP A 59 -1.70 -6.22 11.02
C ASP A 59 -0.95 -5.65 9.81
N LEU A 60 -1.67 -5.42 8.71
CA LEU A 60 -1.04 -4.95 7.47
C LEU A 60 -1.12 -3.44 7.36
N GLU A 61 0.01 -2.81 7.06
CA GLU A 61 0.10 -1.41 6.68
C GLU A 61 0.02 -1.24 5.16
N VAL A 62 -0.40 -0.05 4.74
CA VAL A 62 -0.32 0.40 3.35
C VAL A 62 0.91 1.28 3.17
N VAL A 63 1.89 0.79 2.43
CA VAL A 63 3.07 1.55 2.03
C VAL A 63 2.78 2.27 0.73
N VAL A 64 3.02 3.58 0.67
CA VAL A 64 2.69 4.43 -0.49
C VAL A 64 3.95 5.11 -1.02
N ALA A 65 4.21 4.96 -2.31
CA ALA A 65 5.30 5.63 -3.02
C ALA A 65 4.97 7.11 -3.26
N GLY A 66 5.69 7.99 -2.58
CA GLY A 66 5.57 9.45 -2.69
C GLY A 66 6.52 10.01 -3.74
N TYR A 67 5.99 10.87 -4.60
CA TYR A 67 6.76 11.52 -5.65
C TYR A 67 6.97 13.00 -5.35
N ASN A 68 8.22 13.42 -5.26
CA ASN A 68 8.62 14.76 -4.80
C ASN A 68 8.05 15.10 -3.41
N GLY A 69 7.91 14.07 -2.58
CA GLY A 69 7.35 14.11 -1.24
C GLY A 69 7.69 12.81 -0.51
N PRO A 70 7.49 12.74 0.82
CA PRO A 70 7.79 11.53 1.57
C PRO A 70 6.93 10.35 1.11
N ASN A 71 7.50 9.15 1.08
CA ASN A 71 6.71 7.93 1.13
C ASN A 71 5.92 7.87 2.45
N LEU A 72 4.78 7.18 2.42
CA LEU A 72 3.90 7.02 3.58
C LEU A 72 3.83 5.55 4.00
N VAL A 73 3.65 5.32 5.29
CA VAL A 73 3.31 3.98 5.82
C VAL A 73 2.07 4.15 6.67
N LEU A 74 0.92 3.73 6.13
CA LEU A 74 -0.39 3.97 6.74
C LEU A 74 -0.84 2.74 7.51
N LYS A 75 -0.91 2.88 8.83
CA LYS A 75 -1.43 1.87 9.76
C LYS A 75 -2.87 2.19 10.14
N TYR A 76 -3.70 1.17 10.31
CA TYR A 76 -5.05 1.37 10.81
C TYR A 76 -5.04 1.54 12.34
N ASP A 77 -5.39 2.74 12.80
CA ASP A 77 -5.63 3.01 14.22
C ASP A 77 -7.10 2.70 14.55
N HIS A 78 -7.31 1.59 15.25
CA HIS A 78 -8.64 1.15 15.71
C HIS A 78 -9.32 2.13 16.66
N ALA A 79 -8.56 2.82 17.52
CA ALA A 79 -9.12 3.75 18.49
C ALA A 79 -9.69 5.01 17.80
N GLN A 80 -9.03 5.45 16.73
CA GLN A 80 -9.47 6.59 15.94
C GLN A 80 -10.36 6.21 14.77
N SER A 81 -10.40 4.92 14.41
CA SER A 81 -11.00 4.41 13.18
C SER A 81 -10.47 5.15 11.95
N LYS A 82 -9.15 5.30 11.87
CA LYS A 82 -8.44 6.06 10.82
C LYS A 82 -7.14 5.39 10.41
N LEU A 83 -6.71 5.65 9.19
CA LEU A 83 -5.35 5.38 8.75
C LEU A 83 -4.41 6.49 9.23
N VAL A 84 -3.33 6.12 9.90
CA VAL A 84 -2.32 7.02 10.43
C VAL A 84 -0.96 6.68 9.84
N ASN A 85 -0.25 7.70 9.38
CA ASN A 85 1.13 7.55 8.91
C ASN A 85 2.10 7.32 10.08
N ILE A 86 2.68 6.12 10.17
CA ILE A 86 3.67 5.74 11.20
C ILE A 86 5.11 6.13 10.80
N ALA A 87 5.36 6.39 9.51
CA ALA A 87 6.61 6.94 9.00
C ALA A 87 6.67 8.46 9.23
N ILE A 88 6.86 8.83 10.50
CA ILE A 88 6.87 10.23 11.00
C ILE A 88 8.23 10.92 10.81
N ASP A 89 8.21 12.26 10.85
CA ASP A 89 9.41 13.11 10.78
C ASP A 89 10.20 13.16 12.09
N ASP A 90 10.55 11.99 12.62
CA ASP A 90 11.42 11.84 13.79
C ASP A 90 12.56 10.89 13.43
N VAL A 91 13.80 11.41 13.44
CA VAL A 91 15.01 10.64 13.12
C VAL A 91 15.24 9.45 14.05
N ASN A 92 14.61 9.43 15.22
CA ASN A 92 14.67 8.32 16.17
C ASN A 92 13.60 7.25 15.90
N SER A 93 12.62 7.53 15.03
CA SER A 93 11.62 6.54 14.63
C SER A 93 12.29 5.39 13.85
N PRO A 94 11.86 4.13 14.10
CA PRO A 94 12.31 2.99 13.31
C PRO A 94 11.89 3.09 11.83
N TYR A 95 10.86 3.88 11.52
CA TYR A 95 10.28 4.01 10.18
C TYR A 95 10.78 5.26 9.42
N TYR A 96 11.63 6.09 10.05
CA TYR A 96 12.05 7.38 9.48
C TYR A 96 12.66 7.25 8.07
N ALA A 97 13.50 6.23 7.86
CA ALA A 97 14.22 6.03 6.61
C ALA A 97 13.28 5.73 5.43
N LEU A 98 12.16 5.04 5.68
CA LEU A 98 11.18 4.68 4.65
C LEU A 98 10.59 5.91 3.95
N ARG A 99 10.55 7.06 4.64
CA ARG A 99 10.01 8.32 4.10
C ARG A 99 10.77 8.79 2.88
N ASP A 100 12.07 8.52 2.81
CA ASP A 100 12.93 8.81 1.66
C ASP A 100 12.61 10.14 0.95
N ARG A 101 12.57 11.25 1.70
CA ARG A 101 12.07 12.56 1.20
C ARG A 101 12.75 13.09 -0.06
N GLN A 102 13.96 12.63 -0.35
CA GLN A 102 14.74 13.03 -1.52
C GLN A 102 14.38 12.22 -2.76
N GLY A 103 13.77 11.04 -2.57
CA GLY A 103 13.33 10.18 -3.64
C GLY A 103 12.12 10.72 -4.39
N SER A 104 11.98 10.28 -5.64
CA SER A 104 10.77 10.46 -6.44
C SER A 104 10.24 9.06 -6.73
N ALA A 105 9.63 8.44 -5.71
CA ALA A 105 9.19 7.06 -5.82
C ALA A 105 7.96 6.97 -6.74
N ILE A 106 8.00 6.01 -7.67
CA ILE A 106 6.94 5.75 -8.64
C ILE A 106 6.35 4.34 -8.51
N GLY A 107 6.99 3.48 -7.73
CA GLY A 107 6.54 2.13 -7.45
C GLY A 107 7.11 1.65 -6.13
N VAL A 108 6.39 0.73 -5.51
CA VAL A 108 6.83 0.05 -4.29
C VAL A 108 6.39 -1.41 -4.35
N THR A 109 7.23 -2.31 -3.84
CA THR A 109 6.86 -3.70 -3.59
C THR A 109 7.45 -4.12 -2.25
N ALA A 110 6.82 -5.12 -1.61
CA ALA A 110 7.29 -5.68 -0.36
C ALA A 110 7.21 -7.21 -0.43
N CYS A 111 8.22 -7.88 0.13
CA CYS A 111 8.34 -9.33 0.17
C CYS A 111 9.54 -9.75 1.03
N ASP A 112 9.51 -10.97 1.52
CA ASP A 112 10.58 -11.56 2.31
C ASP A 112 11.68 -12.14 1.40
N VAL A 113 12.61 -11.29 0.94
CA VAL A 113 13.59 -11.70 -0.08
C VAL A 113 14.70 -12.57 0.50
N ASP A 114 15.00 -12.42 1.78
CA ASP A 114 15.99 -13.26 2.47
C ASP A 114 15.39 -14.33 3.37
N GLY A 115 14.05 -14.39 3.47
CA GLY A 115 13.23 -15.38 4.18
C GLY A 115 13.49 -15.44 5.67
N ASP A 116 13.64 -14.28 6.30
CA ASP A 116 13.74 -14.14 7.75
C ASP A 116 12.36 -13.95 8.42
N GLY A 117 11.28 -13.93 7.62
CA GLY A 117 9.91 -13.79 8.06
C GLY A 117 9.42 -12.35 8.13
N ARG A 118 10.21 -11.38 7.65
CA ARG A 118 9.80 -9.98 7.57
C ARG A 118 10.07 -9.43 6.18
N GLU A 119 9.10 -8.72 5.62
CA GLU A 119 9.25 -8.19 4.27
C GLU A 119 10.26 -7.04 4.20
N GLU A 120 11.17 -7.14 3.23
CA GLU A 120 11.91 -6.01 2.72
C GLU A 120 11.01 -5.15 1.81
N ILE A 121 11.26 -3.83 1.81
CA ILE A 121 10.49 -2.87 1.03
C ILE A 121 11.37 -2.24 -0.03
N TYR A 122 11.05 -2.46 -1.30
CA TYR A 122 11.75 -1.86 -2.42
C TYR A 122 10.98 -0.66 -2.98
N PHE A 123 11.60 0.52 -3.00
CA PHE A 123 11.09 1.68 -3.72
C PHE A 123 11.80 1.83 -5.06
N LEU A 124 11.00 1.84 -6.11
CA LEU A 124 11.42 2.22 -7.45
C LEU A 124 11.38 3.74 -7.56
N ASN A 125 12.55 4.35 -7.68
CA ASN A 125 12.71 5.78 -7.83
C ASN A 125 12.89 6.16 -9.31
N THR A 126 12.40 7.35 -9.66
CA THR A 126 12.78 8.03 -10.88
C THR A 126 13.55 9.30 -10.57
N ASN A 127 14.18 9.89 -11.57
CA ASN A 127 14.97 11.12 -11.46
C ASN A 127 14.33 12.28 -12.25
N ASN A 128 12.99 12.35 -12.27
CA ASN A 128 12.22 13.22 -13.17
C ASN A 128 12.56 13.03 -14.66
N ALA A 129 13.29 11.97 -15.04
CA ALA A 129 13.61 11.64 -16.41
C ALA A 129 12.84 10.39 -16.83
N TYR A 130 12.22 10.45 -18.01
CA TYR A 130 11.45 9.35 -18.59
C TYR A 130 12.32 8.12 -18.94
N SER A 131 13.64 8.31 -19.03
CA SER A 131 14.67 7.32 -19.34
C SER A 131 16.07 7.88 -19.02
N GLY A 132 17.09 7.03 -18.96
CA GLY A 132 18.49 7.43 -18.78
C GLY A 132 19.07 7.08 -17.40
N ARG A 133 20.30 7.54 -17.13
CA ARG A 133 20.97 7.27 -15.86
C ARG A 133 20.25 7.99 -14.72
N ALA A 134 19.85 7.23 -13.71
CA ALA A 134 19.23 7.74 -12.50
C ALA A 134 20.27 8.50 -11.67
N THR A 135 19.95 9.74 -11.26
CA THR A 135 20.76 10.52 -10.31
C THR A 135 20.39 10.24 -8.86
N TYR A 136 19.28 9.52 -8.67
CA TYR A 136 18.81 9.00 -7.41
C TYR A 136 18.53 7.52 -7.60
N SER A 137 19.10 6.66 -6.74
CA SER A 137 18.95 5.23 -6.89
C SER A 137 17.60 4.76 -6.36
N ASP A 138 17.18 3.58 -6.82
CA ASP A 138 16.19 2.79 -6.10
C ASP A 138 16.67 2.51 -4.67
N LYS A 139 15.73 2.11 -3.81
CA LYS A 139 15.98 1.82 -2.39
C LYS A 139 15.46 0.43 -2.05
N LEU A 140 16.22 -0.31 -1.25
CA LEU A 140 15.80 -1.59 -0.67
C LEU A 140 15.94 -1.47 0.84
N PHE A 141 14.83 -1.34 1.54
CA PHE A 141 14.81 -1.21 2.98
C PHE A 141 14.64 -2.56 3.65
N LYS A 142 15.53 -2.85 4.61
CA LYS A 142 15.43 -4.01 5.51
C LYS A 142 15.30 -3.53 6.94
N PHE A 143 14.46 -4.20 7.72
CA PHE A 143 14.42 -3.97 9.16
C PHE A 143 15.59 -4.68 9.85
N ARG A 144 16.53 -3.91 10.40
CA ARG A 144 17.67 -4.42 11.18
C ARG A 144 18.05 -3.41 12.24
N ASN A 145 18.72 -3.85 13.30
CA ASN A 145 19.12 -2.97 14.42
C ASN A 145 17.95 -2.16 15.03
N GLY A 146 16.73 -2.71 14.98
CA GLY A 146 15.53 -2.07 15.48
C GLY A 146 14.95 -0.95 14.60
N ARG A 147 15.34 -0.85 13.33
CA ARG A 147 14.82 0.16 12.39
C ARG A 147 14.93 -0.28 10.93
N TYR A 148 14.24 0.41 10.02
CA TYR A 148 14.47 0.26 8.59
C TYR A 148 15.73 1.00 8.16
N GLU A 149 16.57 0.32 7.39
CA GLU A 149 17.82 0.84 6.82
C GLU A 149 17.86 0.54 5.31
N ASP A 150 18.39 1.47 4.50
CA ASP A 150 18.57 1.29 3.05
C ASP A 150 19.79 0.39 2.78
N LEU A 151 19.54 -0.88 2.45
CA LEU A 151 20.59 -1.85 2.13
C LEU A 151 21.44 -1.41 0.94
N LEU A 152 20.88 -0.73 -0.05
CA LEU A 152 21.64 -0.30 -1.24
C LEU A 152 22.63 0.81 -0.90
N SER A 153 22.46 1.48 0.25
CA SER A 153 23.40 2.47 0.76
C SER A 153 24.56 1.90 1.60
N ASP A 154 24.58 0.59 1.87
CA ASP A 154 25.71 -0.04 2.56
C ASP A 154 27.00 0.11 1.74
N ASP A 155 28.12 0.41 2.40
CA ASP A 155 29.43 0.60 1.76
C ASP A 155 29.81 -0.54 0.81
N LEU A 156 29.49 -1.78 1.19
CA LEU A 156 29.74 -2.97 0.38
C LEU A 156 28.92 -2.95 -0.92
N ASN A 157 27.65 -2.55 -0.85
CA ASN A 157 26.73 -2.50 -1.97
C ASN A 157 27.04 -1.32 -2.90
N ILE A 158 27.43 -0.17 -2.33
CA ILE A 158 27.98 0.96 -3.08
C ILE A 158 29.26 0.53 -3.82
N GLY A 159 30.21 -0.10 -3.11
CA GLY A 159 31.48 -0.55 -3.69
C GLY A 159 31.32 -1.59 -4.79
N ARG A 160 30.24 -2.37 -4.76
CA ARG A 160 29.88 -3.35 -5.81
C ARG A 160 28.99 -2.78 -6.90
N GLY A 161 28.46 -1.57 -6.75
CA GLY A 161 27.59 -0.92 -7.74
C GLY A 161 26.29 -1.70 -8.02
N VAL A 162 25.69 -2.31 -7.00
CA VAL A 162 24.51 -3.19 -7.17
C VAL A 162 23.19 -2.42 -7.35
N ALA A 163 23.16 -1.14 -6.96
CA ALA A 163 21.97 -0.31 -7.10
C ALA A 163 21.62 -0.10 -8.58
N ASN A 164 20.34 -0.24 -8.92
CA ASN A 164 19.86 0.05 -10.26
C ASN A 164 20.11 1.52 -10.61
N GLN A 165 20.78 1.77 -11.74
CA GLN A 165 21.12 3.11 -12.23
C GLN A 165 20.21 3.57 -13.37
N MET A 166 19.11 2.87 -13.64
CA MET A 166 18.21 3.15 -14.74
C MET A 166 16.79 3.39 -14.21
N ALA A 167 16.08 4.36 -14.81
CA ALA A 167 14.67 4.58 -14.48
C ALA A 167 13.83 3.35 -14.86
N GLY A 168 13.33 2.62 -13.86
CA GLY A 168 12.34 1.56 -14.06
C GLY A 168 10.93 2.13 -14.19
N ARG A 169 9.94 1.28 -14.49
CA ARG A 169 8.52 1.67 -14.59
C ARG A 169 7.57 0.81 -13.78
N SER A 170 8.02 -0.38 -13.42
CA SER A 170 7.24 -1.34 -12.67
C SER A 170 8.21 -2.18 -11.87
N VAL A 171 7.77 -2.60 -10.70
CA VAL A 171 8.50 -3.48 -9.82
C VAL A 171 7.53 -4.54 -9.33
N ALA A 172 8.02 -5.76 -9.23
CA ALA A 172 7.31 -6.86 -8.61
C ALA A 172 8.34 -7.67 -7.82
N CYS A 173 7.91 -8.24 -6.71
CA CYS A 173 8.71 -9.19 -5.97
C CYS A 173 8.12 -10.59 -6.05
N VAL A 174 9.01 -11.59 -6.00
CA VAL A 174 8.65 -12.99 -5.86
C VAL A 174 9.24 -13.48 -4.56
N ASP A 175 8.35 -13.83 -3.63
CA ASP A 175 8.72 -14.40 -2.34
C ASP A 175 9.29 -15.82 -2.51
N ARG A 176 10.30 -16.15 -1.72
CA ARG A 176 10.86 -17.51 -1.72
C ARG A 176 9.91 -18.43 -0.98
N LYS A 177 9.49 -19.53 -1.61
CA LYS A 177 8.74 -20.57 -0.90
C LYS A 177 9.56 -21.03 0.31
N VAL A 178 9.00 -20.87 1.51
CA VAL A 178 9.47 -21.56 2.70
C VAL A 178 9.13 -23.05 2.49
N PHE A 179 10.15 -23.87 2.22
CA PHE A 179 9.99 -25.32 2.28
C PHE A 179 9.83 -25.67 3.76
N VAL A 180 8.59 -25.98 4.17
CA VAL A 180 8.26 -26.55 5.49
C VAL A 180 8.45 -28.06 5.44
#